data_AF-A0A7C3XLH3-F1
#
_entry.id   AF-A0A7C3XLH3-F1
#
_cell.length_a   1.000
_cell.length_b   1.000
_cell.length_c   1.000
_cell.angle_alpha   90.00
_cell.angle_beta   90.00
_cell.angle_gamma   90.00
#
_symmetry.space_group_name_H-M   'P 1'
#
loop_
_entity.id
_entity.type
_entity.pdbx_description
1 polymer ?
#
loop_
_entity_poly.entity_id
_entity_poly.type
_entity_poly.pdbx_seq_one_letter_code
_entity_poly.pdbx_strand_id
1 'polypeptide(L)'
;MVNKSTPKIIDRIILGVDPGTNVMGYGLIAVKGTQLTLIQFGVIHLSKYADHAIKLSKIFERISLLIEEYHPDEMAIEAPFFGANVQSMLKLGRAQGVAIAAAISKEVPIFEYAPKKVKQSVTGSGNASKEQVAAMLSKLLAFQEIPKLLDATDALGVAVCHYFQKGDVKKSKGGWNAFIKENPDKVKSPIATVAAKKVSKKKTSE
;
A
#
# COMPACT_ATOMS: atom_id res chain seq x y z
N MET A 1 -29.30 -16.08 -28.32
CA MET A 1 -29.18 -14.78 -27.61
C MET A 1 -27.71 -14.44 -27.52
N VAL A 2 -27.26 -13.45 -28.31
CA VAL A 2 -25.84 -13.05 -28.36
C VAL A 2 -25.58 -12.15 -27.16
N ASN A 3 -24.82 -12.65 -26.19
CA ASN A 3 -24.35 -11.87 -25.06
C ASN A 3 -23.27 -10.91 -25.56
N LYS A 4 -23.66 -9.74 -26.06
CA LYS A 4 -22.73 -8.65 -26.36
C LYS A 4 -22.28 -8.04 -25.03
N SER A 5 -21.28 -8.64 -24.40
CA SER A 5 -20.52 -7.95 -23.35
C SER A 5 -19.83 -6.77 -24.02
N THR A 6 -20.28 -5.55 -23.70
CA THR A 6 -19.61 -4.32 -24.12
C THR A 6 -18.13 -4.42 -23.73
N PRO A 7 -17.18 -4.22 -24.67
CA PRO A 7 -15.77 -4.35 -24.34
C PRO A 7 -15.42 -3.32 -23.25
N LYS A 8 -14.88 -3.79 -22.12
CA LYS A 8 -14.38 -2.92 -21.06
C LYS A 8 -13.29 -2.02 -21.70
N ILE A 9 -13.50 -0.70 -21.66
CA ILE A 9 -12.57 0.25 -22.30
C ILE A 9 -11.25 0.32 -21.51
N ILE A 10 -11.30 0.02 -20.21
CA ILE A 10 -10.20 -0.06 -19.25
C ILE A 10 -10.35 -1.38 -18.47
N ASP A 11 -9.27 -2.16 -18.36
CA ASP A 11 -9.30 -3.43 -17.62
C ASP A 11 -9.24 -3.19 -16.12
N ARG A 12 -8.35 -2.28 -15.70
CA ARG A 12 -8.06 -1.99 -14.30
C ARG A 12 -7.59 -0.54 -14.08
N ILE A 13 -7.95 0.06 -12.96
CA ILE A 13 -7.40 1.31 -12.43
C ILE A 13 -6.60 0.99 -11.17
N ILE A 14 -5.35 1.49 -11.09
CA ILE A 14 -4.46 1.30 -9.94
C ILE A 14 -4.17 2.67 -9.32
N LEU A 15 -4.39 2.78 -8.00
CA LEU A 15 -3.98 3.92 -7.19
C LEU A 15 -2.63 3.61 -6.51
N GLY A 16 -1.56 4.29 -6.89
CA GLY A 16 -0.29 4.30 -6.18
C GLY A 16 -0.24 5.40 -5.11
N VAL A 17 0.29 5.09 -3.94
CA VAL A 17 0.49 6.02 -2.82
C VAL A 17 1.94 5.95 -2.33
N ASP A 18 2.57 7.11 -2.20
CA ASP A 18 3.87 7.28 -1.55
C ASP A 18 3.68 8.04 -0.22
N PRO A 19 3.72 7.34 0.93
CA PRO A 19 3.43 7.94 2.22
C PRO A 19 4.54 8.89 2.69
N GLY A 20 4.13 10.05 3.23
CA GLY A 20 5.05 10.94 3.92
C GLY A 20 4.38 11.81 4.97
N THR A 21 5.19 12.38 5.87
CA THR A 21 4.70 13.18 7.00
C THR A 21 4.52 14.66 6.68
N ASN A 22 5.16 15.14 5.61
CA ASN A 22 5.11 16.52 5.13
C ASN A 22 4.45 16.62 3.76
N VAL A 23 4.67 15.62 2.92
CA VAL A 23 4.11 15.49 1.58
C VAL A 23 3.74 14.02 1.42
N MET A 24 2.56 13.73 0.87
CA MET A 24 2.15 12.37 0.49
C MET A 24 1.82 12.38 -0.99
N GLY A 25 2.52 11.55 -1.78
CA GLY A 25 2.28 11.41 -3.21
C GLY A 25 1.12 10.47 -3.51
N TYR A 26 0.39 10.75 -4.59
CA TYR A 26 -0.56 9.82 -5.17
C TYR A 26 -0.46 9.81 -6.70
N GLY A 27 -0.76 8.67 -7.31
CA GLY A 27 -0.77 8.49 -8.76
C GLY A 27 -1.78 7.45 -9.20
N LEU A 28 -2.58 7.74 -10.22
CA LEU A 28 -3.60 6.89 -10.79
C LEU A 28 -3.22 6.53 -12.22
N ILE A 29 -3.21 5.23 -12.52
CA ILE A 29 -2.97 4.73 -13.86
C ILE A 29 -4.10 3.80 -14.29
N ALA A 30 -4.48 3.91 -15.57
CA ALA A 30 -5.37 2.97 -16.24
C ALA A 30 -4.52 1.91 -16.95
N VAL A 31 -5.00 0.67 -16.92
CA VAL A 31 -4.41 -0.48 -17.61
C VAL A 31 -5.39 -0.99 -18.65
N LYS A 32 -4.92 -1.16 -19.89
CA LYS A 32 -5.65 -1.81 -20.97
C LYS A 32 -4.74 -2.79 -21.71
N GLY A 33 -4.90 -4.08 -21.47
CA GLY A 33 -3.97 -5.11 -21.90
C GLY A 33 -2.57 -4.83 -21.34
N THR A 34 -1.64 -4.50 -22.23
CA THR A 34 -0.26 -4.13 -21.87
C THR A 34 -0.02 -2.61 -21.83
N GLN A 35 -1.03 -1.81 -22.20
CA GLN A 35 -0.93 -0.36 -22.27
C GLN A 35 -1.22 0.27 -20.92
N LEU A 36 -0.34 1.18 -20.50
CA LEU A 36 -0.53 2.04 -19.34
C LEU A 36 -0.93 3.44 -19.79
N THR A 37 -1.83 4.09 -19.06
CA THR A 37 -2.21 5.48 -19.30
C THR A 37 -2.28 6.22 -17.97
N LEU A 38 -1.65 7.39 -17.91
CA LEU A 38 -1.75 8.27 -16.75
C LEU A 38 -3.18 8.84 -16.67
N ILE A 39 -3.84 8.67 -15.53
CA ILE A 39 -5.13 9.30 -15.25
C ILE A 39 -4.90 10.63 -14.54
N GLN A 40 -4.26 10.58 -13.38
CA GLN A 40 -4.02 11.74 -12.53
C GLN A 40 -2.91 11.44 -11.53
N PHE A 41 -2.17 12.44 -11.09
CA PHE A 41 -1.20 12.30 -10.03
C PHE A 41 -1.01 13.64 -9.32
N GLY A 42 -0.43 13.62 -8.14
CA GLY A 42 -0.22 14.83 -7.36
C GLY A 42 0.27 14.55 -5.96
N VAL A 43 0.22 15.58 -5.11
CA VAL A 43 0.66 15.49 -3.72
C VAL A 43 -0.34 16.12 -2.77
N ILE A 44 -0.37 15.60 -1.55
CA ILE A 44 -1.02 16.21 -0.39
C ILE A 44 0.05 16.98 0.38
N HIS A 45 0.00 18.31 0.33
CA HIS A 45 0.88 19.15 1.14
C HIS A 45 0.40 19.17 2.59
N LEU A 46 1.07 18.40 3.45
CA LEU A 46 0.75 18.25 4.87
C LEU A 46 1.51 19.25 5.76
N SER A 47 2.65 19.77 5.29
CA SER A 47 3.49 20.72 6.03
C SER A 47 2.77 22.02 6.41
N LYS A 48 1.74 22.41 5.65
CA LYS A 48 0.90 23.59 5.93
C LYS A 48 -0.01 23.45 7.16
N TYR A 49 -0.16 22.24 7.69
CA TYR A 49 -0.96 21.99 8.89
C TYR A 49 -0.03 21.82 10.09
N ALA A 50 -0.29 22.57 11.17
CA ALA A 50 0.50 22.49 12.39
C ALA A 50 0.18 21.21 13.19
N ASP A 51 -1.11 20.86 13.30
CA ASP A 51 -1.56 19.72 14.09
C ASP A 51 -1.45 18.39 13.33
N HIS A 52 -1.02 17.35 14.05
CA HIS A 52 -0.84 16.02 13.47
C HIS A 52 -2.17 15.32 13.17
N ALA A 53 -3.18 15.46 14.02
CA ALA A 53 -4.49 14.84 13.78
C ALA A 53 -5.16 15.45 12.54
N ILE A 54 -5.01 16.76 12.31
CA ILE A 54 -5.46 17.42 11.07
C ILE A 54 -4.76 16.82 9.85
N LYS A 55 -3.45 16.59 9.90
CA LYS A 55 -2.72 15.93 8.78
C LYS A 55 -3.31 14.56 8.46
N LEU A 56 -3.58 13.76 9.50
CA LEU A 56 -4.18 12.44 9.33
C LEU A 56 -5.59 12.54 8.72
N SER A 57 -6.44 13.45 9.22
CA SER A 57 -7.76 13.70 8.65
C SER A 57 -7.69 14.07 7.16
N LYS A 58 -6.72 14.91 6.76
CA LYS A 58 -6.56 15.33 5.37
C LYS A 58 -6.06 14.22 4.45
N ILE A 59 -5.23 13.32 4.97
CA ILE A 59 -4.87 12.09 4.26
C ILE A 59 -6.11 11.25 4.01
N PHE A 60 -6.89 10.96 5.06
CA PHE A 60 -8.09 10.12 4.95
C PHE A 60 -9.09 10.68 3.95
N GLU A 61 -9.41 11.97 4.07
CA GLU A 61 -10.34 12.69 3.18
C GLU A 61 -9.87 12.62 1.74
N ARG A 62 -8.60 12.96 1.46
CA ARG A 62 -8.11 13.02 0.09
C ARG A 62 -8.03 11.64 -0.57
N ILE A 63 -7.57 10.61 0.15
CA ILE A 63 -7.54 9.24 -0.38
C ILE A 63 -8.96 8.73 -0.62
N SER A 64 -9.89 8.98 0.30
CA SER A 64 -11.30 8.60 0.13
C SER A 64 -11.92 9.26 -1.11
N LEU A 65 -11.68 10.57 -1.31
CA LEU A 65 -12.14 11.29 -2.49
C LEU A 65 -11.56 10.72 -3.79
N LEU A 66 -10.27 10.40 -3.82
CA LEU A 66 -9.65 9.78 -5.01
C LEU A 66 -10.29 8.41 -5.31
N ILE A 67 -10.63 7.64 -4.28
CA ILE A 67 -11.29 6.34 -4.45
C ILE A 67 -12.73 6.51 -4.93
N GLU A 68 -13.47 7.47 -4.39
CA GLU A 68 -14.84 7.78 -4.82
C GLU A 68 -14.91 8.34 -6.23
N GLU A 69 -13.93 9.15 -6.63
CA GLU A 69 -13.90 9.81 -7.94
C GLU A 69 -13.47 8.85 -9.07
N TYR A 70 -12.49 7.97 -8.80
CA TYR A 70 -11.87 7.15 -9.85
C TYR A 70 -12.15 5.65 -9.75
N HIS A 71 -12.74 5.18 -8.64
CA HIS A 71 -13.05 3.77 -8.41
C HIS A 71 -11.87 2.82 -8.75
N PRO A 72 -10.68 3.01 -8.13
CA PRO A 72 -9.55 2.13 -8.37
C PRO A 72 -9.89 0.70 -7.96
N ASP A 73 -9.53 -0.28 -8.79
CA ASP A 73 -9.71 -1.69 -8.46
C ASP A 73 -8.74 -2.15 -7.37
N GLU A 74 -7.55 -1.51 -7.29
CA GLU A 74 -6.48 -1.85 -6.34
C GLU A 74 -5.70 -0.60 -5.93
N MET A 75 -5.23 -0.57 -4.68
CA MET A 75 -4.30 0.43 -4.17
C MET A 75 -2.92 -0.20 -3.89
N ALA A 76 -1.87 0.38 -4.44
CA ALA A 76 -0.49 0.05 -4.16
C ALA A 76 0.14 1.14 -3.29
N ILE A 77 0.90 0.77 -2.27
CA ILE A 77 1.53 1.72 -1.34
C ILE A 77 3.00 1.37 -1.14
N GLU A 78 3.88 2.40 -1.08
CA GLU A 78 5.27 2.17 -0.70
C GLU A 78 5.35 1.74 0.78
N ALA A 79 6.07 0.66 1.04
CA ALA A 79 6.34 0.19 2.39
C ALA A 79 7.36 1.09 3.08
N PRO A 80 7.22 1.35 4.39
CA PRO A 80 8.10 2.26 5.10
C PRO A 80 9.52 1.68 5.14
N PHE A 81 10.52 2.53 4.87
CA PHE A 81 11.92 2.18 5.06
C PHE A 81 12.33 2.42 6.52
N PHE A 82 13.09 1.50 7.12
CA PHE A 82 13.60 1.65 8.48
C PHE A 82 14.59 2.81 8.57
N GLY A 83 14.13 3.94 9.11
CA GLY A 83 14.96 5.10 9.44
C GLY A 83 15.55 5.03 10.85
N ALA A 84 16.61 5.81 11.10
CA ALA A 84 17.27 5.88 12.42
C ALA A 84 16.42 6.56 13.51
N ASN A 85 15.43 7.39 13.13
CA ASN A 85 14.61 8.14 14.08
C ASN A 85 13.22 7.50 14.29
N VAL A 86 13.03 6.90 15.47
CA VAL A 86 11.80 6.23 15.89
C VAL A 86 10.57 7.15 15.88
N GLN A 87 10.71 8.43 16.25
CA GLN A 87 9.57 9.36 16.28
C GLN A 87 9.09 9.70 14.86
N SER A 88 10.01 9.89 13.93
CA SER A 88 9.68 10.12 12.52
C SER A 88 9.01 8.88 11.91
N MET A 89 9.51 7.69 12.25
CA MET A 89 8.90 6.42 11.84
C MET A 89 7.48 6.25 12.38
N LEU A 90 7.23 6.60 13.63
CA LEU A 90 5.88 6.53 14.21
C LEU A 90 4.91 7.49 13.49
N LYS A 91 5.35 8.70 13.16
CA LYS A 91 4.54 9.68 12.40
C LYS A 91 4.25 9.17 10.98
N LEU A 92 5.24 8.58 10.32
CA LEU A 92 5.08 7.99 8.99
C LEU A 92 4.10 6.81 9.02
N GLY A 93 4.24 5.90 9.99
CA GLY A 93 3.35 4.76 10.15
C GLY A 93 1.89 5.16 10.41
N ARG A 94 1.66 6.24 11.17
CA ARG A 94 0.30 6.80 11.33
C ARG A 94 -0.27 7.36 10.02
N ALA A 95 0.53 8.11 9.26
CA ALA A 95 0.11 8.64 7.96
C ALA A 95 -0.23 7.51 6.97
N GLN A 96 0.64 6.50 6.88
CA GLN A 96 0.43 5.32 6.05
C GLN A 96 -0.81 4.53 6.49
N GLY A 97 -0.96 4.27 7.78
CA GLY A 97 -2.11 3.53 8.34
C GLY A 97 -3.44 4.21 8.05
N VAL A 98 -3.47 5.55 8.02
CA VAL A 98 -4.69 6.30 7.67
C VAL A 98 -5.01 6.26 6.17
N ALA A 99 -4.00 6.30 5.30
CA ALA A 99 -4.21 6.06 3.87
C ALA A 99 -4.74 4.64 3.60
N ILE A 100 -4.19 3.64 4.29
CA ILE A 100 -4.65 2.25 4.26
C ILE A 100 -6.10 2.15 4.75
N ALA A 101 -6.43 2.78 5.89
CA ALA A 101 -7.77 2.77 6.44
C ALA A 101 -8.82 3.38 5.49
N ALA A 102 -8.46 4.46 4.78
CA ALA A 102 -9.34 5.05 3.77
C ALA A 102 -9.66 4.06 2.65
N ALA A 103 -8.65 3.34 2.13
CA ALA A 103 -8.86 2.32 1.12
C ALA A 103 -9.69 1.12 1.61
N ILE A 104 -9.40 0.59 2.81
CA ILE A 104 -10.18 -0.50 3.41
C ILE A 104 -11.64 -0.09 3.62
N SER A 105 -11.89 1.17 4.05
CA SER A 105 -13.25 1.66 4.28
C SER A 105 -14.11 1.72 3.02
N LYS A 106 -13.48 1.63 1.85
CA LYS A 106 -14.10 1.60 0.52
C LYS A 106 -13.91 0.25 -0.19
N GLU A 107 -13.50 -0.78 0.56
CA GLU A 107 -13.32 -2.15 0.06
C GLU A 107 -12.28 -2.27 -1.07
N VAL A 108 -11.32 -1.35 -1.16
CA VAL A 108 -10.24 -1.40 -2.15
C VAL A 108 -9.09 -2.27 -1.62
N PRO A 109 -8.70 -3.36 -2.33
CA PRO A 109 -7.54 -4.18 -1.99
C PRO A 109 -6.23 -3.39 -1.95
N ILE A 110 -5.33 -3.76 -1.04
CA ILE A 110 -4.10 -3.01 -0.76
C ILE A 110 -2.88 -3.91 -0.90
N PHE A 111 -1.84 -3.37 -1.55
CA PHE A 111 -0.58 -4.07 -1.78
C PHE A 111 0.61 -3.18 -1.42
N GLU A 112 1.56 -3.72 -0.67
CA GLU A 112 2.74 -3.00 -0.22
C GLU A 112 3.99 -3.39 -1.01
N TYR A 113 4.81 -2.40 -1.37
CA TYR A 113 6.07 -2.63 -2.09
C TYR A 113 7.24 -1.92 -1.44
N ALA A 114 8.35 -2.64 -1.23
CA ALA A 114 9.59 -2.05 -0.75
C ALA A 114 10.18 -1.06 -1.78
N PRO A 115 10.84 0.03 -1.36
CA PRO A 115 11.42 1.02 -2.27
C PRO A 115 12.35 0.42 -3.33
N LYS A 116 13.19 -0.55 -2.92
CA LYS A 116 14.10 -1.26 -3.84
C LYS A 116 13.33 -2.06 -4.89
N LYS A 117 12.17 -2.61 -4.55
CA LYS A 117 11.30 -3.36 -5.47
C LYS A 117 10.63 -2.43 -6.48
N VAL A 118 10.23 -1.24 -6.06
CA VAL A 118 9.70 -0.19 -6.96
C VAL A 118 10.76 0.18 -8.01
N LYS A 119 11.97 0.55 -7.56
CA LYS A 119 13.10 0.87 -8.44
C LYS A 119 13.41 -0.26 -9.41
N GLN A 120 13.52 -1.49 -8.90
CA GLN A 120 13.78 -2.68 -9.72
C GLN A 120 12.70 -2.92 -10.77
N SER A 121 11.43 -2.74 -10.43
CA SER A 121 10.31 -3.02 -11.36
C SER A 121 10.22 -1.97 -12.46
N VAL A 122 10.49 -0.71 -12.15
CA VAL A 122 10.37 0.39 -13.13
C VAL A 122 11.60 0.49 -14.04
N THR A 123 12.79 0.31 -13.50
CA THR A 123 14.06 0.60 -14.20
C THR A 123 14.89 -0.63 -14.55
N GLY A 124 14.54 -1.80 -14.01
CA GLY A 124 15.39 -3.00 -14.08
C GLY A 124 16.54 -3.02 -13.06
N SER A 125 16.69 -1.99 -12.21
CA SER A 125 17.73 -1.94 -11.17
C SER A 125 17.18 -1.38 -9.85
N GLY A 126 17.32 -2.14 -8.77
CA GLY A 126 16.95 -1.69 -7.42
C GLY A 126 17.81 -0.53 -6.88
N ASN A 127 18.94 -0.24 -7.52
CA ASN A 127 19.87 0.83 -7.13
C ASN A 127 19.68 2.10 -7.97
N ALA A 128 18.65 2.17 -8.82
CA ALA A 128 18.42 3.33 -9.66
C ALA A 128 18.20 4.63 -8.85
N SER A 129 18.63 5.75 -9.43
CA SER A 129 18.37 7.09 -8.90
C SER A 129 16.91 7.49 -9.09
N LYS A 130 16.43 8.51 -8.36
CA LYS A 130 15.05 9.00 -8.50
C LYS A 130 14.79 9.55 -9.91
N GLU A 131 15.79 10.21 -10.49
CA GLU A 131 15.75 10.78 -11.84
C GLU A 131 15.63 9.67 -12.90
N GLN A 132 16.33 8.54 -12.71
CA GLN A 132 16.22 7.38 -13.59
C GLN A 132 14.82 6.77 -13.53
N VAL A 133 14.23 6.67 -12.33
CA VAL A 133 12.85 6.20 -12.15
C VAL A 133 11.88 7.15 -12.85
N ALA A 134 11.99 8.46 -12.60
CA ALA A 134 11.13 9.47 -13.22
C ALA A 134 11.20 9.44 -14.76
N ALA A 135 12.41 9.38 -15.33
CA ALA A 135 12.60 9.30 -16.78
C ALA A 135 11.97 8.04 -17.39
N MET A 136 12.03 6.91 -16.70
CA MET A 136 11.37 5.67 -17.13
C MET A 136 9.84 5.79 -17.04
N LEU A 137 9.32 6.40 -15.99
CA LEU A 137 7.87 6.64 -15.85
C LEU A 137 7.33 7.56 -16.93
N SER A 138 8.05 8.64 -17.28
CA SER A 138 7.68 9.53 -18.39
C SER A 138 7.57 8.78 -19.72
N LYS A 139 8.48 7.83 -19.98
CA LYS A 139 8.43 6.97 -21.17
C LYS A 139 7.25 5.99 -21.14
N LEU A 140 7.01 5.35 -20.00
CA LEU A 140 5.95 4.34 -19.85
C LEU A 140 4.54 4.94 -19.89
N LEU A 141 4.38 6.16 -19.36
CA LEU A 141 3.09 6.83 -19.21
C LEU A 141 2.89 8.00 -20.20
N ALA A 142 3.86 8.22 -21.09
CA ALA A 142 3.83 9.19 -22.18
C ALA A 142 3.48 10.64 -21.77
N PHE A 143 3.98 11.11 -20.61
CA PHE A 143 3.84 12.52 -20.21
C PHE A 143 5.13 13.31 -20.50
N GLN A 144 5.00 14.51 -21.07
CA GLN A 144 6.11 15.26 -21.66
C GLN A 144 6.98 16.02 -20.66
N GLU A 145 6.41 16.53 -19.56
CA GLU A 145 7.19 17.23 -18.55
C GLU A 145 7.38 16.35 -17.33
N ILE A 146 8.64 16.17 -16.91
CA ILE A 146 8.93 15.68 -15.55
C ILE A 146 8.29 16.72 -14.62
N PRO A 147 7.23 16.36 -13.89
CA PRO A 147 6.54 17.31 -13.04
C PRO A 147 7.54 17.88 -12.04
N LYS A 148 7.48 19.19 -11.75
CA LYS A 148 8.23 19.79 -10.63
C LYS A 148 7.97 19.12 -9.27
N LEU A 149 7.04 18.17 -9.21
CA LEU A 149 6.67 17.34 -8.09
C LEU A 149 7.31 15.94 -8.21
N LEU A 150 8.61 15.84 -7.93
CA LEU A 150 9.32 14.55 -7.91
C LEU A 150 8.63 13.52 -6.98
N ASP A 151 8.09 13.95 -5.83
CA ASP A 151 7.38 13.07 -4.89
C ASP A 151 6.09 12.47 -5.48
N ALA A 152 5.46 13.14 -6.46
CA ALA A 152 4.30 12.60 -7.15
C ALA A 152 4.71 11.48 -8.15
N THR A 153 5.95 11.52 -8.65
CA THR A 153 6.49 10.47 -9.52
C THR A 153 6.82 9.20 -8.74
N ASP A 154 7.19 9.29 -7.46
CA ASP A 154 7.43 8.13 -6.60
C ASP A 154 6.12 7.30 -6.45
N ALA A 155 4.98 7.97 -6.22
CA ALA A 155 3.66 7.32 -6.17
C ALA A 155 3.24 6.66 -7.50
N LEU A 156 3.55 7.28 -8.65
CA LEU A 156 3.37 6.64 -9.96
C LEU A 156 4.28 5.41 -10.11
N GLY A 157 5.51 5.48 -9.61
CA GLY A 157 6.43 4.35 -9.53
C GLY A 157 5.83 3.17 -8.78
N VAL A 158 5.16 3.42 -7.66
CA VAL A 158 4.47 2.40 -6.87
C VAL A 158 3.32 1.76 -7.66
N ALA A 159 2.49 2.56 -8.35
CA ALA A 159 1.39 2.04 -9.19
C ALA A 159 1.92 1.17 -10.35
N VAL A 160 2.96 1.64 -11.04
CA VAL A 160 3.61 0.92 -12.15
C VAL A 160 4.32 -0.35 -11.65
N CYS A 161 4.93 -0.30 -10.47
CA CYS A 161 5.49 -1.47 -9.81
C CYS A 161 4.41 -2.53 -9.59
N HIS A 162 3.25 -2.14 -9.04
CA HIS A 162 2.13 -3.05 -8.83
C HIS A 162 1.64 -3.70 -10.14
N TYR A 163 1.53 -2.90 -11.21
CA TYR A 163 1.20 -3.43 -12.54
C TYR A 163 2.19 -4.52 -12.99
N PHE A 164 3.50 -4.28 -12.88
CA PHE A 164 4.53 -5.24 -13.30
C PHE A 164 4.64 -6.46 -12.41
N GLN A 165 4.25 -6.37 -11.13
CA GLN A 165 4.18 -7.54 -10.25
C GLN A 165 2.95 -8.43 -10.52
N LYS A 166 2.16 -8.15 -11.58
CA LYS A 166 1.02 -8.94 -12.04
C LYS A 166 0.09 -9.35 -10.90
N GLY A 167 -0.48 -8.38 -10.15
CA GLY A 167 -1.59 -8.64 -9.23
C GLY A 167 -1.42 -9.96 -8.49
N ASP A 168 -0.21 -10.21 -7.99
CA ASP A 168 0.14 -11.42 -7.26
C ASP A 168 -0.62 -11.25 -5.94
N VAL A 169 -1.92 -11.50 -6.00
CA VAL A 169 -2.69 -12.09 -4.92
C VAL A 169 -1.99 -13.41 -4.69
N LYS A 170 -0.83 -13.36 -4.04
CA LYS A 170 -0.47 -14.37 -3.09
C LYS A 170 -1.64 -14.35 -2.11
N LYS A 171 -2.70 -15.12 -2.43
CA LYS A 171 -3.41 -15.88 -1.41
C LYS A 171 -2.29 -16.39 -0.57
N SER A 172 -2.20 -15.90 0.66
CA SER A 172 -1.20 -16.34 1.62
C SER A 172 -1.03 -17.84 1.43
N LYS A 173 0.10 -18.26 0.83
CA LYS A 173 0.45 -19.67 0.70
C LYS A 173 0.92 -20.22 2.04
N GLY A 174 0.72 -19.46 3.12
CA GLY A 174 0.87 -19.90 4.48
C GLY A 174 -0.29 -19.42 5.33
N GLY A 175 -1.46 -20.06 5.20
CA GLY A 175 -2.50 -19.96 6.23
C GLY A 175 -1.95 -20.41 7.59
N TRP A 176 -2.69 -20.14 8.67
CA TRP A 176 -2.34 -20.55 10.04
C TRP A 176 -1.79 -21.98 10.13
N ASN A 177 -2.31 -22.91 9.32
CA ASN A 177 -1.85 -24.30 9.24
C ASN A 177 -0.40 -24.46 8.75
N ALA A 178 0.08 -23.65 7.81
CA ALA A 178 1.47 -23.69 7.35
C ALA A 178 2.41 -23.08 8.41
N PHE A 179 1.98 -21.98 9.05
CA PHE A 179 2.72 -21.38 10.16
C PHE A 179 2.89 -22.37 11.33
N ILE A 180 1.83 -23.12 11.69
CA ILE A 180 1.88 -24.17 12.71
C ILE A 180 2.85 -25.29 12.31
N LYS A 181 2.85 -25.68 11.02
CA LYS A 181 3.75 -26.73 10.50
C LYS A 181 5.23 -26.33 10.55
N GLU A 182 5.53 -25.05 10.31
CA GLU A 182 6.90 -24.52 10.32
C GLU A 182 7.37 -24.07 11.71
N ASN A 183 6.44 -23.82 12.64
CA ASN A 183 6.75 -23.33 13.99
C ASN A 183 5.94 -24.09 15.06
N PRO A 184 6.09 -25.43 15.18
CA PRO A 184 5.30 -26.24 16.12
C PRO A 184 5.49 -25.79 17.59
N ASP A 185 6.66 -25.27 17.92
CA ASP A 185 7.01 -24.85 19.29
C ASP A 185 6.30 -23.57 19.73
N LYS A 186 5.81 -22.77 18.78
CA LYS A 186 5.21 -21.44 19.02
C LYS A 186 3.68 -21.50 19.22
N VAL A 187 3.07 -22.68 19.09
CA VAL A 187 1.60 -22.88 19.14
C VAL A 187 1.14 -23.36 20.52
N LYS A 188 2.00 -23.26 21.55
CA LYS A 188 1.57 -23.49 22.94
C LYS A 188 0.69 -22.32 23.38
N SER A 189 -0.62 -22.48 23.20
CA SER A 189 -1.62 -21.55 23.74
C SER A 189 -1.40 -21.35 25.25
N PRO A 190 -1.24 -20.10 25.73
CA PRO A 190 -1.10 -19.83 27.17
C PRO A 190 -2.36 -20.16 27.99
N ILE A 191 -3.47 -20.52 27.33
CA ILE A 191 -4.79 -20.60 27.95
C ILE A 191 -5.03 -21.96 28.65
N ALA A 192 -4.28 -23.01 28.31
CA ALA A 192 -4.48 -24.33 28.93
C ALA A 192 -3.92 -24.47 30.36
N THR A 193 -3.00 -23.59 30.79
CA THR A 193 -2.29 -23.76 32.07
C THR A 193 -3.05 -23.18 33.27
N VAL A 194 -4.06 -22.34 33.06
CA VAL A 194 -4.80 -21.70 34.16
C VAL A 194 -5.94 -22.58 34.70
N ALA A 195 -6.49 -23.49 33.90
CA ALA A 195 -7.61 -24.35 34.32
C ALA A 195 -7.17 -25.51 35.25
N ALA A 196 -5.93 -25.99 35.16
CA ALA A 196 -5.46 -27.14 35.94
C ALA A 196 -5.07 -26.81 37.40
N LYS A 197 -4.92 -25.53 37.77
CA LYS A 197 -4.48 -25.13 39.13
C LYS A 197 -5.61 -24.84 40.12
N LYS A 198 -6.89 -24.88 39.70
CA LYS A 198 -8.05 -24.58 40.57
C LYS A 198 -8.76 -25.80 41.17
N VAL A 199 -8.34 -27.02 40.84
CA VAL A 199 -9.01 -28.26 41.32
C VAL A 199 -8.32 -28.92 42.53
N SER A 200 -7.07 -28.57 42.86
CA SER A 200 -6.33 -29.24 43.96
C SER A 200 -6.34 -28.54 45.33
N LYS A 201 -7.08 -27.43 45.52
CA LYS A 201 -7.12 -26.69 46.81
C LYS A 201 -8.47 -26.75 47.56
N LYS A 202 -9.31 -27.74 47.28
CA LYS A 202 -10.60 -27.91 47.98
C LYS A 202 -10.82 -29.37 48.41
N LYS A 203 -9.93 -29.90 49.25
CA LYS A 203 -10.15 -31.12 50.06
C LYS A 203 -9.09 -31.21 51.16
N THR A 204 -9.35 -30.54 52.28
CA THR A 204 -8.95 -30.90 53.66
C THR A 204 -9.47 -29.77 54.55
N SER A 205 -10.74 -29.90 54.93
CA SER A 205 -11.34 -29.24 56.07
C SER A 205 -12.06 -30.35 56.83
N GLU A 206 -11.36 -30.93 57.79
CA GLU A 206 -11.83 -31.63 58.98
C GLU A 206 -10.62 -31.82 59.91
#